data_AF-A0A520G0M0-F1
#
_entry.id   AF-A0A520G0M0-F1
#
_cell.length_a   1.000
_cell.length_b   1.000
_cell.length_c   1.000
_cell.angle_alpha   90.00
_cell.angle_beta   90.00
_cell.angle_gamma   90.00
#
_symmetry.space_group_name_H-M   'P 1'
#
loop_
_entity.id
_entity.type
_entity.pdbx_description
1 polymer ?
#
loop_
_entity_poly.entity_id
_entity_poly.type
_entity_poly.pdbx_seq_one_letter_code
_entity_poly.pdbx_strand_id
1 'polypeptide(L)'
;SPIGLAGHRCIASLFFVAGTPLAKARRDALLDIARTHIDASALVESAGATSPHAEIIVLRALAPVVEPAMHLLRRVWQAWRTEMWQLPASMPRIWAM
;
A
#
# COMPACT_ATOMS: atom_id res chain seq x y z
N SER A 1 -4.66 15.02 -19.28
CA SER A 1 -4.24 14.26 -18.09
C SER A 1 -3.19 13.24 -18.51
N PRO A 2 -2.08 13.07 -17.77
CA PRO A 2 -1.13 12.03 -18.12
C PRO A 2 -1.82 10.67 -18.03
N ILE A 3 -1.65 9.84 -19.07
CA ILE A 3 -2.17 8.46 -19.14
C ILE A 3 -1.01 7.48 -19.00
N GLY A 4 -1.30 6.25 -18.56
CA GLY A 4 -0.27 5.24 -18.32
C GLY A 4 0.55 5.50 -17.06
N LEU A 5 1.88 5.50 -17.18
CA LEU A 5 2.81 5.65 -16.05
C LEU A 5 3.18 7.11 -15.73
N ALA A 6 2.60 8.10 -16.40
CA ALA A 6 2.84 9.53 -16.12
C ALA A 6 4.34 9.92 -16.06
N GLY A 7 5.18 9.33 -16.94
CA GLY A 7 6.63 9.59 -16.97
C GLY A 7 7.46 8.76 -15.98
N HIS A 8 6.83 7.95 -15.14
CA HIS A 8 7.49 7.00 -14.27
C HIS A 8 7.84 5.69 -14.99
N ARG A 9 8.74 4.91 -14.38
CA ARG A 9 9.23 3.63 -14.94
C ARG A 9 8.87 2.42 -14.08
N CYS A 10 8.34 2.66 -12.89
CA CYS A 10 7.91 1.64 -11.94
C CYS A 10 6.45 1.87 -11.57
N ILE A 11 5.67 0.78 -11.59
CA ILE A 11 4.36 0.69 -10.95
C ILE A 11 4.44 -0.37 -9.86
N ALA A 12 3.88 -0.04 -8.70
CA ALA A 12 3.79 -0.97 -7.58
C ALA A 12 2.35 -1.02 -7.08
N SER A 13 1.91 -2.21 -6.66
CA SER A 13 0.58 -2.39 -6.08
C SER A 13 0.65 -3.35 -4.90
N LEU A 14 -0.04 -2.98 -3.82
CA LEU A 14 -0.20 -3.80 -2.63
C LEU A 14 -1.69 -3.98 -2.36
N PHE A 15 -2.09 -5.22 -2.13
CA PHE A 15 -3.48 -5.59 -1.93
C PHE A 15 -3.66 -6.19 -0.55
N PHE A 16 -4.71 -5.75 0.13
CA PHE A 16 -5.36 -6.52 1.18
C PHE A 16 -6.66 -7.09 0.60
N VAL A 17 -6.86 -8.40 0.74
CA VAL A 17 -8.02 -9.12 0.21
C VAL A 17 -8.59 -10.03 1.29
N ALA A 18 -9.92 -10.02 1.45
CA ALA A 18 -10.66 -10.89 2.34
C ALA A 18 -11.72 -11.71 1.58
N GLY A 19 -12.16 -12.82 2.18
CA GLY A 19 -13.23 -13.65 1.62
C GLY A 19 -14.65 -13.12 1.88
N THR A 20 -14.79 -12.09 2.70
CA THR A 20 -16.07 -11.46 3.05
C THR A 20 -15.89 -9.94 3.20
N PRO A 21 -16.96 -9.15 3.06
CA PRO A 21 -16.90 -7.71 3.20
C PRO A 21 -16.26 -7.27 4.52
N LEU A 22 -15.30 -6.36 4.45
CA LEU A 22 -14.63 -5.84 5.63
C LEU A 22 -15.60 -4.98 6.46
N ALA A 23 -15.47 -5.01 7.78
CA ALA A 23 -16.14 -4.03 8.63
C ALA A 23 -15.63 -2.62 8.30
N LYS A 24 -16.50 -1.61 8.32
CA LYS A 24 -16.15 -0.22 7.98
C LYS A 24 -14.94 0.27 8.77
N ALA A 25 -14.94 0.10 10.09
CA ALA A 25 -13.84 0.52 10.95
C ALA A 25 -12.50 -0.11 10.56
N ARG A 26 -12.51 -1.39 10.17
CA ARG A 26 -11.32 -2.12 9.73
C ARG A 26 -10.80 -1.60 8.38
N ARG A 27 -11.69 -1.28 7.43
CA ARG A 27 -11.29 -0.65 6.17
C ARG A 27 -10.70 0.73 6.39
N ASP A 28 -11.38 1.56 7.17
CA ASP A 28 -10.97 2.93 7.43
C ASP A 28 -9.59 2.94 8.11
N ALA A 29 -9.36 2.09 9.11
CA ALA A 29 -8.06 1.95 9.77
C ALA A 29 -6.93 1.58 8.79
N LEU A 30 -7.14 0.60 7.90
CA LEU A 30 -6.14 0.21 6.91
C LEU A 30 -5.86 1.31 5.87
N LEU A 31 -6.91 2.01 5.42
CA LEU A 31 -6.77 3.14 4.51
C LEU A 31 -5.99 4.28 5.17
N ASP A 32 -6.25 4.58 6.43
CA ASP A 32 -5.57 5.66 7.17
C ASP A 32 -4.10 5.33 7.43
N ILE A 33 -3.78 4.07 7.74
CA ILE A 33 -2.38 3.60 7.80
C ILE A 33 -1.68 3.83 6.46
N ALA A 34 -2.31 3.42 5.35
CA ALA A 34 -1.73 3.57 4.03
C ALA A 34 -1.51 5.04 3.66
N ARG A 35 -2.50 5.89 3.89
CA ARG A 35 -2.42 7.35 3.64
C ARG A 35 -1.32 8.01 4.47
N THR A 36 -1.23 7.69 5.75
CA THR A 36 -0.17 8.21 6.64
C THR A 36 1.23 7.89 6.08
N HIS A 37 1.44 6.68 5.57
CA HIS A 37 2.71 6.31 4.96
C HIS A 37 2.94 6.92 3.57
N ILE A 38 1.88 7.12 2.78
CA ILE A 38 1.95 7.83 1.49
C ILE A 38 2.36 9.28 1.70
N ASP A 39 1.70 9.98 2.63
CA ASP A 39 1.95 11.39 2.96
C ASP A 39 3.38 11.62 3.44
N ALA A 40 3.95 10.65 4.17
CA ALA A 40 5.34 10.70 4.64
C ALA A 40 6.37 10.20 3.60
N SER A 41 5.95 9.80 2.39
CA SER A 41 6.83 9.24 1.37
C SER A 41 7.18 10.25 0.28
N ALA A 42 8.27 9.98 -0.43
CA ALA A 42 8.62 10.72 -1.65
C ALA A 42 7.63 10.50 -2.81
N LEU A 43 6.61 9.66 -2.65
CA LEU A 43 5.62 9.30 -3.67
C LEU A 43 4.23 9.88 -3.37
N VAL A 44 4.11 10.88 -2.49
CA VAL A 44 2.82 11.48 -2.09
C VAL A 44 1.99 11.95 -3.29
N GLU A 45 2.63 12.49 -4.34
CA GLU A 45 1.93 12.97 -5.54
C GLU A 45 1.59 11.85 -6.55
N SER A 46 2.15 10.65 -6.37
CA SER A 46 2.09 9.56 -7.34
C SER A 46 1.65 8.22 -6.72
N ALA A 47 1.13 8.24 -5.50
CA ALA A 47 0.59 7.08 -4.80
C ALA A 47 -0.79 7.35 -4.22
N GLY A 48 -1.59 6.29 -4.09
CA GLY A 48 -2.93 6.38 -3.53
C GLY A 48 -3.41 5.03 -3.02
N ALA A 49 -4.29 5.07 -2.01
CA ALA A 49 -4.94 3.89 -1.46
C ALA A 49 -6.47 4.06 -1.46
N THR A 50 -7.18 3.04 -1.94
CA THR A 50 -8.66 3.03 -2.04
C THR A 50 -9.22 1.64 -1.74
N SER A 51 -10.54 1.54 -1.54
CA SER A 51 -11.26 0.27 -1.40
C SER A 51 -12.26 0.14 -2.56
N PRO A 52 -11.87 -0.45 -3.70
CA PRO A 52 -12.72 -0.53 -4.89
C PRO A 52 -13.84 -1.58 -4.75
N HIS A 53 -13.72 -2.48 -3.77
CA HIS A 53 -14.69 -3.51 -3.44
C HIS A 53 -14.69 -3.72 -1.93
N ALA A 54 -15.78 -4.22 -1.33
CA ALA A 54 -15.92 -4.30 0.12
C ALA A 54 -14.88 -5.20 0.82
N GLU A 55 -14.32 -6.16 0.07
CA GLU A 55 -13.32 -7.16 0.41
C GLU A 55 -11.88 -6.71 0.11
N ILE A 56 -11.71 -5.62 -0.64
CA ILE A 56 -10.44 -5.25 -1.24
C ILE A 56 -10.03 -3.85 -0.80
N ILE A 57 -8.77 -3.73 -0.37
CA ILE A 57 -8.06 -2.46 -0.27
C ILE A 57 -6.84 -2.56 -1.17
N VAL A 58 -6.62 -1.54 -1.99
CA VAL A 58 -5.49 -1.44 -2.91
C VAL A 58 -4.73 -0.16 -2.63
N LEU A 59 -3.41 -0.29 -2.46
CA LEU A 59 -2.47 0.82 -2.60
C LEU A 59 -1.78 0.66 -3.96
N ARG A 60 -1.72 1.75 -4.74
CA ARG A 60 -0.96 1.84 -5.98
C ARG A 60 -0.01 3.02 -5.93
N ALA A 61 1.20 2.84 -6.45
CA ALA A 61 2.19 3.90 -6.58
C ALA A 61 2.88 3.86 -7.95
N LEU A 62 3.19 5.03 -8.48
CA LEU A 62 4.09 5.22 -9.61
C LEU A 62 5.40 5.82 -9.10
N ALA A 63 6.53 5.33 -9.58
CA ALA A 63 7.85 5.75 -9.09
C ALA A 63 8.89 5.81 -10.21
N PRO A 64 9.89 6.71 -10.10
CA PRO A 64 10.96 6.80 -11.10
C PRO A 64 11.79 5.51 -11.20
N VAL A 65 11.94 4.80 -10.06
CA VAL A 65 12.68 3.54 -9.89
C VAL A 65 12.02 2.71 -8.77
N VAL A 66 12.52 1.50 -8.49
CA VAL A 66 11.86 0.51 -7.62
C VAL A 66 12.00 0.82 -6.13
N GLU A 67 13.09 1.46 -5.73
CA GLU A 67 13.49 1.69 -4.34
C GLU A 67 12.45 2.47 -3.52
N PRO A 68 11.96 3.66 -3.96
CA PRO A 68 10.95 4.40 -3.20
C PRO A 68 9.60 3.65 -3.15
N ALA A 69 9.27 2.90 -4.20
CA ALA A 69 8.05 2.10 -4.23
C ALA A 69 8.12 0.94 -3.23
N MET A 70 9.22 0.18 -3.23
CA MET A 70 9.46 -0.90 -2.28
C MET A 70 9.54 -0.39 -0.85
N HIS A 71 10.18 0.76 -0.61
CA HIS A 71 10.20 1.38 0.72
C HIS A 71 8.78 1.70 1.22
N LEU A 72 7.93 2.31 0.39
CA LEU A 72 6.53 2.59 0.75
C LEU A 72 5.75 1.29 1.01
N LEU A 73 5.79 0.32 0.08
CA LEU A 73 5.04 -0.93 0.20
C LEU A 73 5.45 -1.74 1.43
N ARG A 74 6.76 -1.78 1.75
CA ARG A 74 7.28 -2.46 2.95
C ARG A 74 6.66 -1.89 4.22
N ARG A 75 6.65 -0.57 4.38
CA ARG A 75 6.12 0.08 5.59
C ARG A 75 4.62 -0.13 5.73
N VAL A 76 3.86 0.02 4.64
CA VAL A 76 2.41 -0.21 4.65
C VAL A 76 2.09 -1.67 4.94
N TRP A 77 2.78 -2.61 4.29
CA TRP A 77 2.58 -4.04 4.54
C TRP A 77 2.88 -4.44 5.98
N GLN A 78 3.97 -3.92 6.56
CA GLN A 78 4.34 -4.16 7.96
C GLN A 78 3.25 -3.65 8.91
N ALA A 79 2.80 -2.40 8.71
CA ALA A 79 1.78 -1.79 9.55
C ALA A 79 0.42 -2.52 9.42
N TRP A 80 -0.01 -2.84 8.20
CA TRP A 80 -1.20 -3.66 7.95
C TRP A 80 -1.09 -5.03 8.60
N ARG A 81 0.10 -5.64 8.58
CA ARG A 81 0.29 -6.96 9.17
C ARG A 81 0.09 -6.95 10.68
N THR A 82 0.62 -5.94 11.35
CA THR A 82 0.41 -5.74 12.78
C THR A 82 -1.05 -5.44 13.08
N GLU A 83 -1.67 -4.50 12.36
CA GLU A 83 -3.07 -4.13 12.59
C GLU A 83 -4.04 -5.31 12.39
N MET A 84 -3.83 -6.12 11.34
CA MET A 84 -4.79 -7.16 10.94
C MET A 84 -4.66 -8.47 11.69
N TRP A 85 -3.45 -8.84 12.06
CA TRP A 85 -3.15 -10.16 12.61
C TRP A 85 -2.41 -10.11 13.94
N GLN A 86 -2.09 -8.92 14.46
CA GLN A 86 -1.27 -8.74 15.66
C GLN A 86 0.08 -9.49 15.53
N LEU A 87 0.58 -9.60 14.30
CA LEU A 87 1.82 -10.28 13.99
C LEU A 87 2.97 -9.28 13.95
N PRO A 88 4.18 -9.71 14.35
CA PRO A 88 5.36 -8.88 14.21
C PRO A 88 5.63 -8.56 12.74
N ALA A 89 6.16 -7.37 12.51
CA ALA A 89 6.54 -6.82 11.21
C ALA A 89 7.81 -7.48 10.61
N SER A 90 7.99 -8.79 10.80
CA SER A 90 9.11 -9.54 10.22
C SER A 90 8.95 -9.58 8.70
N MET A 91 9.81 -8.85 8.00
CA MET A 91 9.75 -8.71 6.55
C MET A 91 10.04 -10.06 5.88
N PRO A 92 9.24 -10.49 4.89
CA PRO A 92 9.48 -11.76 4.21
C PRO A 92 10.80 -11.67 3.44
N ARG A 93 11.56 -12.77 3.38
CA ARG A 93 12.89 -12.81 2.75
C ARG A 93 12.90 -12.33 1.30
N ILE A 94 11.82 -12.56 0.57
CA ILE A 94 11.63 -12.07 -0.81
C ILE A 94 11.68 -10.54 -0.92
N TRP A 95 11.50 -9.83 0.20
CA TRP A 95 11.56 -8.37 0.29
C TRP A 95 12.82 -7.89 1.02
N ALA A 96 13.85 -8.73 1.18
CA ALA A 96 15.12 -8.33 1.80
C ALA A 96 16.17 -7.83 0.78
N MET A 97 15.90 -7.95 -0.53
CA MET A 97 16.74 -7.38 -1.61
C MET A 97 16.42 -5.91 -1.87
#